data_AF-A0A0P9MWX9-F1
#
_entry.id   AF-A0A0P9MWX9-F1
#
_cell.length_a   1.000
_cell.length_b   1.000
_cell.length_c   1.000
_cell.angle_alpha   90.00
_cell.angle_beta   90.00
_cell.angle_gamma   90.00
#
_symmetry.space_group_name_H-M   'P 1'
#
loop_
_entity.id
_entity.type
_entity.pdbx_description
1 polymer ?
#
loop_
_entity_poly.entity_id
_entity_poly.type
_entity_poly.pdbx_seq_one_letter_code
_entity_poly.pdbx_strand_id
1 'polypeptide(L)'
;MIQGLKLDNNQLLACDPQKAQVLWFSKPDAGERRLLLERFHLDEHAVASALDPDEISRIEFHPDALFVIWKRPENYSGKDSFSFDVSSFGVLLSRDQLVLICDDEQPLSALGAHRPLDQPLDILLKLLFNNIHHYLGHLKVIKMVARELQQKFNSSLENRHLLQMFNLSESLVYYINAIHSNGAVLTRLRNHAQGRQYAADSLALIDDMIIENDQCYKQAEIYSTVFAGLMDARGNLVNNSTNTLLRKLTLINVVFLPLNLIAGIGGMSEFSMMTAPLHWWVAYPALLLAMLGLGAVMVWGLRKMARAA
;
A
#
# COMPACT_ATOMS: atom_id res chain seq x y z
N MET A 1 12.63 17.17 23.69
CA MET A 1 12.49 16.65 25.08
C MET A 1 13.35 15.41 25.24
N ILE A 2 14.37 15.46 26.11
CA ILE A 2 15.24 14.31 26.43
C ILE A 2 14.60 13.40 27.49
N GLN A 3 14.50 12.11 27.21
CA GLN A 3 14.21 11.08 28.20
C GLN A 3 15.46 10.23 28.46
N GLY A 4 15.88 10.14 29.72
CA GLY A 4 16.94 9.23 30.16
C GLY A 4 16.34 7.92 30.65
N LEU A 5 16.88 6.80 30.21
CA LEU A 5 16.50 5.47 30.67
C LEU A 5 17.75 4.70 31.12
N LYS A 6 17.61 3.92 32.18
CA LYS A 6 18.64 3.01 32.68
C LYS A 6 18.10 1.59 32.69
N LEU A 7 18.97 0.65 32.35
CA LEU A 7 18.68 -0.77 32.52
C LEU A 7 18.76 -1.12 34.01
N ASP A 8 17.66 -1.63 34.56
CA ASP A 8 17.59 -2.22 35.89
C ASP A 8 16.70 -3.45 35.86
N ASN A 9 17.23 -4.60 36.30
CA ASN A 9 16.51 -5.90 36.31
C ASN A 9 15.75 -6.23 35.01
N ASN A 10 16.41 -6.12 33.84
CA ASN A 10 15.84 -6.36 32.51
C ASN A 10 14.69 -5.42 32.09
N GLN A 11 14.53 -4.29 32.78
CA GLN A 11 13.53 -3.27 32.43
C GLN A 11 14.20 -1.93 32.22
N LEU A 12 13.61 -1.12 31.33
CA LEU A 12 14.02 0.26 31.12
C LEU A 12 13.26 1.15 32.08
N LEU A 13 13.95 1.68 33.07
CA LEU A 13 13.40 2.62 34.04
C LEU A 13 13.85 4.05 33.70
N ALA A 14 12.91 5.00 33.80
CA ALA A 14 13.21 6.41 33.65
C ALA A 14 14.23 6.86 34.71
N CYS A 15 15.28 7.55 34.28
CA CYS A 15 16.31 8.09 35.15
C CYS A 15 16.78 9.46 34.66
N ASP A 16 17.61 10.10 35.46
CA ASP A 16 18.26 11.35 35.08
C ASP A 16 19.08 11.14 33.78
N PRO A 17 18.85 11.94 32.72
CA PRO A 17 19.60 11.89 31.46
C PRO A 17 21.13 11.91 31.63
N GLN A 18 21.67 12.47 32.72
CA GLN A 18 23.11 12.48 32.95
C GLN A 18 23.70 11.10 33.28
N LYS A 19 22.89 10.19 33.85
CA LYS A 19 23.29 8.83 34.27
C LYS A 19 22.66 7.73 33.41
N ALA A 20 21.98 8.12 32.34
CA ALA A 20 21.23 7.23 31.49
C ALA A 20 22.14 6.42 30.55
N GLN A 21 21.88 5.12 30.47
CA GLN A 21 22.48 4.24 29.45
C GLN A 21 21.75 4.35 28.12
N VAL A 22 20.50 4.81 28.12
CA VAL A 22 19.72 5.06 26.92
C VAL A 22 19.19 6.48 26.96
N LEU A 23 19.50 7.27 25.94
CA LEU A 23 19.01 8.63 25.78
C LEU A 23 18.06 8.70 24.60
N TRP A 24 16.87 9.22 24.82
CA TRP A 24 15.86 9.41 23.79
C TRP A 24 15.64 10.89 23.55
N PHE A 25 15.91 11.34 22.32
CA PHE A 25 15.70 12.69 21.83
C PHE A 25 14.45 12.70 20.96
N SER A 26 13.34 13.16 21.54
CA SER A 26 12.10 13.42 20.81
C SER A 26 12.06 14.87 20.37
N LYS A 27 11.94 15.11 19.06
CA LYS A 27 11.87 16.44 18.43
C LYS A 27 12.89 17.41 19.04
N PRO A 28 14.20 17.15 18.82
CA PRO A 28 15.23 17.85 19.57
C PRO A 28 15.23 19.35 19.26
N ASP A 29 15.18 20.16 20.33
CA ASP A 29 15.27 21.61 20.24
C ASP A 29 16.69 22.09 19.88
N ALA A 30 16.89 23.40 19.68
CA ALA A 30 18.20 23.94 19.29
C ALA A 30 19.29 23.77 20.36
N GLY A 31 18.94 23.55 21.63
CA GLY A 31 19.87 23.21 22.70
C GLY A 31 20.20 21.72 22.73
N GLU A 32 19.19 20.87 22.61
CA GLU A 32 19.31 19.41 22.53
C GLU A 32 20.10 18.98 21.27
N ARG A 33 19.91 19.67 20.14
CA ARG A 33 20.73 19.48 18.93
C ARG A 33 22.20 19.82 19.17
N ARG A 34 22.50 20.91 19.87
CA ARG A 34 23.89 21.24 20.24
C ARG A 34 24.51 20.17 21.12
N LEU A 35 23.74 19.60 22.04
CA LEU A 35 24.20 18.47 22.85
C LEU A 35 24.55 17.24 21.98
N LEU A 36 23.76 16.95 20.95
CA LEU A 36 24.05 15.87 19.99
C LEU A 36 25.37 16.12 19.22
N LEU A 37 25.62 17.36 18.81
CA LEU A 37 26.85 17.74 18.10
C LEU A 37 28.09 17.69 19.00
N GLU A 38 28.01 18.30 20.19
CA GLU A 38 29.17 18.49 21.07
C GLU A 38 29.53 17.23 21.85
N ARG A 39 28.54 16.52 22.43
CA ARG A 39 28.79 15.36 23.30
C ARG A 39 28.94 14.05 22.53
N PHE A 40 28.18 13.90 21.46
CA PHE A 40 28.12 12.63 20.71
C PHE A 40 28.89 12.69 19.39
N HIS A 41 29.52 13.84 19.08
CA HIS A 41 30.31 14.05 17.88
C HIS A 41 29.55 13.73 16.58
N LEU A 42 28.22 13.89 16.60
CA LEU A 42 27.40 13.84 15.40
C LEU A 42 27.58 15.14 14.62
N ASP A 43 27.54 15.08 13.29
CA ASP A 43 27.49 16.29 12.48
C ASP A 43 26.03 16.73 12.27
N GLU A 44 25.85 17.97 11.79
CA GLU A 44 24.52 18.52 11.56
C GLU A 44 23.75 17.72 10.52
N HIS A 45 24.45 17.13 9.56
CA HIS A 45 23.87 16.24 8.55
C HIS A 45 23.33 14.95 9.16
N ALA A 46 24.04 14.26 10.06
CA ALA A 46 23.55 13.04 10.70
C ALA A 46 22.28 13.31 11.53
N VAL A 47 22.23 14.44 12.25
CA VAL A 47 21.03 14.81 13.03
C VAL A 47 19.87 15.17 12.10
N ALA A 48 20.12 15.88 11.00
CA ALA A 48 19.09 16.19 10.01
C ALA A 48 18.55 14.92 9.33
N SER A 49 19.44 14.03 8.88
CA SER A 49 19.10 12.72 8.30
C SER A 49 18.29 11.84 9.26
N ALA A 50 18.60 11.84 10.56
CA ALA A 50 17.86 11.09 11.57
C ALA A 50 16.41 11.57 11.77
N LEU A 51 16.10 12.81 11.37
CA LEU A 51 14.79 13.44 11.49
C LEU A 51 14.07 13.58 10.15
N ASP A 52 14.71 13.20 9.04
CA ASP A 52 14.16 13.30 7.70
C ASP A 52 13.33 12.05 7.37
N PRO A 53 12.00 12.16 7.24
CA PRO A 53 11.12 11.04 6.95
C PRO A 53 11.39 10.40 5.58
N ASP A 54 12.13 11.06 4.67
CA ASP A 54 12.48 10.54 3.35
C ASP A 54 13.88 9.88 3.30
N GLU A 55 14.70 10.02 4.34
CA GLU A 55 16.08 9.50 4.39
C GLU A 55 16.17 7.96 4.35
N ILE A 56 17.13 7.40 3.64
CA ILE A 56 17.24 5.94 3.45
C ILE A 56 17.95 5.28 4.64
N SER A 57 17.46 4.11 5.06
CA SER A 57 18.13 3.34 6.12
C SER A 57 19.56 3.00 5.75
N ARG A 58 20.49 3.28 6.66
CA ARG A 58 21.92 3.01 6.48
C ARG A 58 22.60 2.81 7.82
N ILE A 59 23.80 2.24 7.75
CA ILE A 59 24.62 1.94 8.92
C ILE A 59 26.05 2.41 8.63
N GLU A 60 26.58 3.18 9.55
CA GLU A 60 27.89 3.83 9.50
C GLU A 60 28.72 3.35 10.70
N PHE A 61 29.92 2.87 10.42
CA PHE A 61 30.82 2.32 11.43
C PHE A 61 31.89 3.34 11.74
N HIS A 62 31.90 3.84 12.98
CA HIS A 62 32.97 4.65 13.52
C HIS A 62 33.89 3.79 14.42
N PRO A 63 35.10 4.27 14.77
CA PRO A 63 36.02 3.50 15.62
C PRO A 63 35.41 3.05 16.94
N ASP A 64 34.69 3.95 17.62
CA ASP A 64 34.14 3.76 18.97
C ASP A 64 32.61 3.70 19.05
N ALA A 65 31.93 3.90 17.92
CA ALA A 65 30.47 3.96 17.86
C ALA A 65 29.92 3.41 16.54
N LEU A 66 28.64 3.05 16.58
CA LEU A 66 27.85 2.62 15.43
C LEU A 66 26.70 3.60 15.26
N PHE A 67 26.56 4.19 14.08
CA PHE A 67 25.42 5.03 13.75
C PHE A 67 24.51 4.31 12.75
N VAL A 68 23.21 4.28 13.04
CA VAL A 68 22.19 3.62 12.23
C VAL A 68 21.06 4.60 11.98
N ILE A 69 20.67 4.77 10.72
CA ILE A 69 19.39 5.36 10.35
C ILE A 69 18.47 4.20 10.00
N TRP A 70 17.27 4.18 10.59
CA TRP A 70 16.32 3.11 10.44
C TRP A 70 14.92 3.62 10.12
N LYS A 71 14.23 2.96 9.19
CA LYS A 71 12.85 3.28 8.81
C LYS A 71 11.85 2.48 9.63
N ARG A 72 10.89 3.15 10.25
CA ARG A 72 9.78 2.55 11.00
C ARG A 72 8.43 2.86 10.39
N PRO A 73 7.44 1.95 10.52
CA PRO A 73 6.08 2.28 10.20
C PRO A 73 5.47 3.15 11.32
N GLU A 74 4.70 4.15 10.92
CA GLU A 74 3.93 4.98 11.85
C GLU A 74 2.63 4.28 12.27
N ASN A 75 2.07 4.69 13.41
CA ASN A 75 0.79 4.15 13.85
C ASN A 75 -0.30 4.47 12.84
N TYR A 76 -1.11 3.46 12.53
CA TYR A 76 -2.23 3.58 11.60
C TYR A 76 -3.14 4.77 11.95
N SER A 77 -3.12 5.78 11.09
CA SER A 77 -4.01 6.92 11.13
C SER A 77 -5.07 6.73 10.04
N GLY A 78 -6.34 6.57 10.44
CA GLY A 78 -7.44 6.82 9.52
C GLY A 78 -8.64 5.92 9.65
N LYS A 79 -9.76 6.55 10.01
CA LYS A 79 -11.10 5.97 9.99
C LYS A 79 -11.69 5.80 8.58
N ASP A 80 -11.04 6.28 7.51
CA ASP A 80 -11.58 6.17 6.13
C ASP A 80 -10.54 6.09 4.98
N SER A 81 -9.29 6.54 5.15
CA SER A 81 -8.31 6.68 4.04
C SER A 81 -7.31 5.52 3.87
N PHE A 82 -7.21 4.58 4.81
CA PHE A 82 -6.25 3.47 4.82
C PHE A 82 -4.82 3.88 4.38
N SER A 83 -4.25 4.94 4.97
CA SER A 83 -2.87 5.34 4.73
C SER A 83 -1.93 4.73 5.76
N PHE A 84 -0.80 4.20 5.29
CA PHE A 84 0.26 3.70 6.15
C PHE A 84 1.55 4.44 5.86
N ASP A 85 1.95 5.26 6.82
CA ASP A 85 3.13 6.12 6.67
C ASP A 85 4.38 5.47 7.27
N VAL A 86 5.54 5.99 6.89
CA VAL A 86 6.86 5.56 7.35
C VAL A 86 7.64 6.78 7.80
N SER A 87 8.27 6.72 8.97
CA SER A 87 9.26 7.70 9.42
C SER A 87 10.64 7.07 9.61
N SER A 88 11.65 7.90 9.75
CA SER A 88 13.00 7.51 10.13
C SER A 88 13.25 7.77 11.62
N PHE A 89 14.23 7.07 12.17
CA PHE A 89 14.91 7.48 13.39
C PHE A 89 16.39 7.17 13.30
N GLY A 90 17.20 7.98 13.99
CA GLY A 90 18.62 7.76 14.17
C GLY A 90 18.91 7.00 15.45
N VAL A 91 19.90 6.11 15.40
CA VAL A 91 20.46 5.42 16.55
C VAL A 91 21.96 5.59 16.56
N LEU A 92 22.53 6.03 17.68
CA LEU A 92 23.96 5.94 17.95
C LEU A 92 24.18 4.93 19.07
N LEU A 93 24.92 3.87 18.78
CA LEU A 93 25.32 2.85 19.74
C LEU A 93 26.81 2.98 20.03
N SER A 94 27.13 3.28 21.29
CA SER A 94 28.48 3.20 21.86
C SER A 94 28.56 2.02 22.84
N ARG A 95 29.75 1.73 23.39
CA ARG A 95 29.94 0.59 24.31
C ARG A 95 28.99 0.60 25.51
N ASP A 96 28.78 1.77 26.12
CA ASP A 96 28.05 1.93 27.38
C ASP A 96 26.73 2.69 27.22
N GLN A 97 26.43 3.21 26.02
CA GLN A 97 25.30 4.11 25.80
C GLN A 97 24.64 3.93 24.44
N LEU A 98 23.31 4.02 24.43
CA LEU A 98 22.47 4.09 23.23
C LEU A 98 21.80 5.46 23.17
N VAL A 99 21.87 6.14 22.03
CA VAL A 99 21.16 7.39 21.77
C VAL A 99 20.18 7.18 20.64
N LEU A 100 18.93 7.58 20.84
CA LEU A 100 17.84 7.51 19.88
C LEU A 100 17.38 8.92 19.54
N ILE A 101 17.24 9.21 18.25
CA ILE A 101 16.84 10.52 17.72
C ILE A 101 15.63 10.30 16.83
N CYS A 102 14.48 10.84 17.23
CA CYS A 102 13.20 10.62 16.56
C CYS A 102 12.41 11.93 16.43
N ASP A 103 11.61 12.05 15.38
CA ASP A 103 10.65 13.16 15.19
C ASP A 103 9.28 12.91 15.86
N ASP A 104 9.19 11.98 16.82
CA ASP A 104 7.92 11.60 17.46
C ASP A 104 8.03 11.61 18.99
N GLU A 105 6.93 11.92 19.66
CA GLU A 105 6.78 12.02 21.12
C GLU A 105 6.42 10.68 21.79
N GLN A 106 6.22 9.62 21.02
CA GLN A 106 5.90 8.30 21.58
C GLN A 106 7.05 7.75 22.44
N PRO A 107 6.81 7.49 23.75
CA PRO A 107 7.85 6.97 24.63
C PRO A 107 8.24 5.54 24.29
N LEU A 108 9.53 5.22 24.47
CA LEU A 108 10.11 3.88 24.30
C LEU A 108 9.59 2.83 25.32
N SER A 109 8.65 3.19 26.19
CA SER A 109 8.15 2.38 27.31
C SER A 109 7.45 1.07 26.92
N ALA A 110 7.34 0.76 25.62
CA ALA A 110 6.73 -0.44 25.08
C ALA A 110 7.72 -1.57 24.71
N LEU A 111 9.01 -1.46 25.06
CA LEU A 111 9.96 -2.57 24.92
C LEU A 111 9.62 -3.68 25.94
N GLY A 112 8.72 -4.59 25.57
CA GLY A 112 8.23 -5.67 26.43
C GLY A 112 9.31 -6.64 26.93
N ALA A 113 9.06 -7.20 28.12
CA ALA A 113 9.99 -7.96 28.98
C ALA A 113 10.32 -9.40 28.54
N HIS A 114 10.33 -9.71 27.24
CA HIS A 114 10.45 -11.10 26.77
C HIS A 114 11.90 -11.64 26.73
N ARG A 115 12.92 -10.78 26.85
CA ARG A 115 14.34 -11.19 26.90
C ARG A 115 15.10 -10.29 27.89
N PRO A 116 16.11 -10.80 28.61
CA PRO A 116 17.02 -9.95 29.37
C PRO A 116 17.61 -8.84 28.50
N LEU A 117 17.71 -7.64 29.09
CA LEU A 117 18.31 -6.46 28.48
C LEU A 117 19.53 -6.12 29.32
N ASP A 118 20.68 -6.69 28.96
CA ASP A 118 21.90 -6.56 29.75
C ASP A 118 22.82 -5.47 29.16
N GLN A 119 22.78 -5.28 27.84
CA GLN A 119 23.64 -4.34 27.12
C GLN A 119 22.85 -3.37 26.23
N PRO A 120 23.41 -2.18 25.92
CA PRO A 120 22.86 -1.25 24.94
C PRO A 120 22.56 -1.88 23.57
N LEU A 121 23.36 -2.88 23.17
CA LEU A 121 23.13 -3.67 21.95
C LEU A 121 21.82 -4.45 21.99
N ASP A 122 21.47 -5.05 23.13
CA ASP A 122 20.23 -5.84 23.27
C ASP A 122 18.99 -4.97 23.07
N ILE A 123 19.04 -3.73 23.57
CA ILE A 123 17.99 -2.74 23.37
C ILE A 123 17.87 -2.37 21.89
N LEU A 124 18.98 -2.13 21.20
CA LEU A 124 18.98 -1.87 19.77
C LEU A 124 18.33 -3.03 19.01
N LEU A 125 18.82 -4.25 19.20
CA LEU A 125 18.29 -5.44 18.52
C LEU A 125 16.81 -5.63 18.83
N LYS A 126 16.38 -5.41 20.08
CA LYS A 126 14.97 -5.49 20.47
C LYS A 126 14.12 -4.43 19.78
N LEU A 127 14.63 -3.21 19.62
CA LEU A 127 13.96 -2.12 18.93
C LEU A 127 13.77 -2.46 17.44
N LEU A 128 14.83 -2.92 16.77
CA LEU A 128 14.77 -3.34 15.37
C LEU A 128 13.79 -4.51 15.17
N PHE A 129 13.84 -5.52 16.05
CA PHE A 129 12.95 -6.67 16.01
C PHE A 129 11.47 -6.28 16.17
N ASN A 130 11.16 -5.44 17.17
CA ASN A 130 9.81 -4.93 17.38
C ASN A 130 9.32 -4.12 16.16
N ASN A 131 10.22 -3.41 15.50
CA ASN A 131 9.89 -2.66 14.30
C ASN A 131 9.51 -3.54 13.11
N ILE A 132 10.25 -4.62 12.87
CA ILE A 132 9.92 -5.63 11.85
C ILE A 132 8.54 -6.24 12.15
N HIS A 133 8.27 -6.55 13.41
CA HIS A 133 6.97 -7.05 13.86
C HIS A 133 5.83 -6.04 13.64
N HIS A 134 6.10 -4.73 13.75
CA HIS A 134 5.12 -3.68 13.46
C HIS A 134 4.73 -3.68 11.98
N TYR A 135 5.71 -3.77 11.06
CA TYR A 135 5.43 -3.94 9.63
C TYR A 135 4.60 -5.21 9.36
N LEU A 136 4.96 -6.34 9.96
CA LEU A 136 4.20 -7.59 9.82
C LEU A 136 2.75 -7.46 10.32
N GLY A 137 2.53 -6.70 11.41
CA GLY A 137 1.21 -6.35 11.90
C GLY A 137 0.37 -5.61 10.86
N HIS A 138 0.95 -4.57 10.24
CA HIS A 138 0.28 -3.80 9.18
C HIS A 138 0.01 -4.63 7.93
N LEU A 139 0.96 -5.46 7.49
CA LEU A 139 0.76 -6.35 6.34
C LEU A 139 -0.38 -7.35 6.56
N LYS A 140 -0.63 -7.81 7.80
CA LYS A 140 -1.80 -8.64 8.11
C LYS A 140 -3.12 -7.87 7.93
N VAL A 141 -3.16 -6.60 8.32
CA VAL A 141 -4.32 -5.73 8.09
C VAL A 141 -4.53 -5.50 6.60
N ILE A 142 -3.47 -5.16 5.86
CA ILE A 142 -3.51 -4.96 4.41
C ILE A 142 -4.02 -6.22 3.70
N LYS A 143 -3.54 -7.41 4.10
CA LYS A 143 -4.04 -8.70 3.58
C LYS A 143 -5.54 -8.87 3.77
N MET A 144 -6.07 -8.49 4.94
CA MET A 144 -7.50 -8.59 5.24
C MET A 144 -8.30 -7.66 4.33
N VAL A 145 -7.84 -6.41 4.17
CA VAL A 145 -8.47 -5.42 3.30
C VAL A 145 -8.40 -5.85 1.82
N ALA A 146 -7.27 -6.39 1.37
CA ALA A 146 -7.11 -6.93 0.02
C ALA A 146 -8.14 -8.03 -0.28
N ARG A 147 -8.38 -8.96 0.66
CA ARG A 147 -9.38 -10.03 0.52
C ARG A 147 -10.80 -9.48 0.45
N GLU A 148 -11.12 -8.48 1.27
CA GLU A 148 -12.44 -7.83 1.25
C GLU A 148 -12.69 -7.13 -0.10
N LEU A 149 -11.71 -6.36 -0.58
CA LEU A 149 -11.79 -5.66 -1.86
C LEU A 149 -11.89 -6.64 -3.03
N GLN A 150 -11.17 -7.76 -2.97
CA GLN A 150 -11.28 -8.83 -3.96
C GLN A 150 -12.66 -9.50 -3.97
N GLN A 151 -13.33 -9.65 -2.83
CA GLN A 151 -14.70 -10.17 -2.80
C GLN A 151 -15.70 -9.17 -3.41
N LYS A 152 -15.56 -7.88 -3.06
CA LYS A 152 -16.37 -6.79 -3.61
C LYS A 152 -16.13 -6.55 -5.10
N PHE A 153 -14.98 -7.00 -5.62
CA PHE A 153 -14.64 -7.00 -7.05
C PHE A 153 -15.73 -7.66 -7.92
N ASN A 154 -16.34 -8.75 -7.43
CA ASN A 154 -17.30 -9.54 -8.19
C ASN A 154 -18.75 -9.00 -8.15
N SER A 155 -19.10 -8.15 -7.17
CA SER A 155 -20.47 -7.69 -6.97
C SER A 155 -20.71 -6.25 -7.42
N SER A 156 -19.86 -5.30 -7.00
CA SER A 156 -19.92 -3.89 -7.43
C SER A 156 -18.75 -3.08 -6.86
N LEU A 157 -17.71 -2.82 -7.66
CA LEU A 157 -16.66 -1.87 -7.29
C LEU A 157 -17.10 -0.43 -7.48
N GLU A 158 -17.34 0.25 -6.37
CA GLU A 158 -17.48 1.70 -6.29
C GLU A 158 -16.13 2.43 -6.38
N ASN A 159 -16.15 3.70 -6.80
CA ASN A 159 -14.95 4.55 -6.91
C ASN A 159 -14.18 4.67 -5.59
N ARG A 160 -14.87 4.63 -4.44
CA ARG A 160 -14.22 4.68 -3.12
C ARG A 160 -13.22 3.53 -2.92
N HIS A 161 -13.56 2.32 -3.39
CA HIS A 161 -12.71 1.14 -3.25
C HIS A 161 -11.47 1.24 -4.15
N LEU A 162 -11.58 1.92 -5.30
CA LEU A 162 -10.42 2.18 -6.17
C LEU A 162 -9.43 3.14 -5.50
N LEU A 163 -9.92 4.23 -4.89
CA LEU A 163 -9.09 5.16 -4.14
C LEU A 163 -8.40 4.48 -2.94
N GLN A 164 -9.12 3.61 -2.22
CA GLN A 164 -8.53 2.83 -1.13
C GLN A 164 -7.43 1.88 -1.63
N MET A 165 -7.65 1.19 -2.76
CA MET A 165 -6.58 0.37 -3.36
C MET A 165 -5.38 1.22 -3.77
N PHE A 166 -5.61 2.45 -4.27
CA PHE A 166 -4.54 3.37 -4.68
C PHE A 166 -3.69 3.78 -3.49
N ASN A 167 -4.31 4.27 -2.41
CA ASN A 167 -3.60 4.65 -1.18
C ASN A 167 -2.83 3.48 -0.56
N LEU A 168 -3.42 2.27 -0.58
CA LEU A 168 -2.75 1.05 -0.10
C LEU A 168 -1.57 0.67 -0.98
N SER A 169 -1.70 0.78 -2.30
CA SER A 169 -0.61 0.52 -3.25
C SER A 169 0.54 1.50 -3.05
N GLU A 170 0.25 2.79 -2.88
CA GLU A 170 1.23 3.82 -2.57
C GLU A 170 1.95 3.52 -1.24
N SER A 171 1.18 3.24 -0.19
CA SER A 171 1.73 2.86 1.12
C SER A 171 2.64 1.63 1.04
N LEU A 172 2.26 0.62 0.24
CA LEU A 172 3.07 -0.58 0.03
C LEU A 172 4.38 -0.27 -0.70
N VAL A 173 4.41 0.70 -1.63
CA VAL A 173 5.66 1.15 -2.27
C VAL A 173 6.62 1.75 -1.24
N TYR A 174 6.13 2.61 -0.35
CA TYR A 174 6.93 3.15 0.74
C TYR A 174 7.45 2.05 1.68
N TYR A 175 6.61 1.07 2.01
CA TYR A 175 6.99 -0.07 2.84
C TYR A 175 8.05 -0.95 2.18
N ILE A 176 7.90 -1.27 0.89
CA ILE A 176 8.88 -2.05 0.12
C ILE A 176 10.26 -1.37 0.20
N ASN A 177 10.32 -0.06 -0.06
CA ASN A 177 11.57 0.71 0.00
C ASN A 177 12.18 0.72 1.42
N ALA A 178 11.36 0.94 2.44
CA ALA A 178 11.77 0.95 3.83
C ALA A 178 12.30 -0.42 4.31
N ILE A 179 11.54 -1.49 4.06
CA ILE A 179 11.91 -2.87 4.45
C ILE A 179 13.17 -3.33 3.69
N HIS A 180 13.29 -2.98 2.40
CA HIS A 180 14.47 -3.29 1.61
C HIS A 180 15.74 -2.63 2.18
N SER A 181 15.68 -1.32 2.44
CA SER A 181 16.81 -0.57 3.00
C SER A 181 17.16 -1.05 4.42
N ASN A 182 16.17 -1.37 5.26
CA ASN A 182 16.36 -2.02 6.55
C ASN A 182 17.09 -3.37 6.42
N GLY A 183 16.73 -4.20 5.44
CA GLY A 183 17.39 -5.48 5.17
C GLY A 183 18.89 -5.33 4.84
N ALA A 184 19.26 -4.27 4.11
CA ALA A 184 20.65 -3.95 3.83
C ALA A 184 21.42 -3.56 5.11
N VAL A 185 20.78 -2.80 6.01
CA VAL A 185 21.33 -2.47 7.34
C VAL A 185 21.55 -3.73 8.17
N LEU A 186 20.56 -4.62 8.25
CA LEU A 186 20.67 -5.89 9.00
C LEU A 186 21.82 -6.76 8.49
N THR A 187 21.96 -6.87 7.17
CA THR A 187 23.04 -7.64 6.54
C THR A 187 24.41 -7.07 6.91
N ARG A 188 24.57 -5.73 6.87
CA ARG A 188 25.81 -5.05 7.28
C ARG A 188 26.07 -5.20 8.78
N LEU A 189 25.03 -5.10 9.61
CA LEU A 189 25.12 -5.32 11.05
C LEU A 189 25.57 -6.75 11.38
N ARG A 190 25.02 -7.76 10.70
CA ARG A 190 25.41 -9.17 10.81
C ARG A 190 26.89 -9.39 10.51
N ASN A 191 27.36 -8.86 9.39
CA ASN A 191 28.77 -8.98 8.98
C ASN A 191 29.71 -8.30 9.99
N HIS A 192 29.32 -7.14 10.50
CA HIS A 192 30.07 -6.42 11.52
C HIS A 192 30.12 -7.18 12.86
N ALA A 193 28.97 -7.68 13.31
CA ALA A 193 28.83 -8.46 14.54
C ALA A 193 29.68 -9.74 14.49
N GLN A 194 29.74 -10.41 13.34
CA GLN A 194 30.59 -11.58 13.13
C GLN A 194 32.08 -11.22 13.22
N GLY A 195 32.49 -10.11 12.57
CA GLY A 195 33.88 -9.64 12.61
C GLY A 195 34.35 -9.22 14.00
N ARG A 196 33.45 -8.67 14.84
CA ARG A 196 33.72 -8.30 16.24
C ARG A 196 33.43 -9.41 17.25
N GLN A 197 33.13 -10.63 16.79
CA GLN A 197 32.87 -11.80 17.66
C GLN A 197 31.81 -11.52 18.74
N TYR A 198 30.68 -10.92 18.34
CA TYR A 198 29.53 -10.76 19.24
C TYR A 198 29.02 -12.12 19.73
N ALA A 199 28.27 -12.11 20.83
CA ALA A 199 27.70 -13.33 21.40
C ALA A 199 26.85 -14.10 20.37
N ALA A 200 26.92 -15.44 20.42
CA ALA A 200 26.20 -16.31 19.50
C ALA A 200 24.68 -16.04 19.50
N ASP A 201 24.11 -15.73 20.66
CA ASP A 201 22.69 -15.43 20.82
C ASP A 201 22.27 -14.11 20.14
N SER A 202 23.16 -13.13 20.07
CA SER A 202 22.93 -11.86 19.35
C SER A 202 23.03 -12.06 17.84
N LEU A 203 23.98 -12.89 17.39
CA LEU A 203 24.13 -13.25 15.97
C LEU A 203 22.90 -14.01 15.45
N ALA A 204 22.42 -15.01 16.21
CA ALA A 204 21.21 -15.75 15.88
C ALA A 204 19.98 -14.83 15.79
N LEU A 205 19.85 -13.85 16.70
CA LEU A 205 18.76 -12.88 16.66
C LEU A 205 18.81 -12.00 15.41
N ILE A 206 20.00 -11.56 14.98
CA ILE A 206 20.14 -10.78 13.75
C ILE A 206 19.77 -11.64 12.53
N ASP A 207 20.14 -12.93 12.53
CA ASP A 207 19.78 -13.87 11.46
C ASP A 207 18.27 -14.07 11.36
N ASP A 208 17.58 -14.25 12.48
CA ASP A 208 16.12 -14.32 12.53
C ASP A 208 15.48 -13.03 12.01
N MET A 209 16.00 -11.87 12.43
CA MET A 209 15.54 -10.57 11.93
C MET A 209 15.71 -10.41 10.42
N ILE A 210 16.81 -10.90 9.84
CA ILE A 210 17.02 -10.88 8.38
C ILE A 210 15.96 -11.73 7.68
N ILE A 211 15.69 -12.94 8.19
CA ILE A 211 14.69 -13.85 7.62
C ILE A 211 13.29 -13.23 7.69
N GLU A 212 12.91 -12.69 8.85
CA GLU A 212 11.61 -12.05 9.03
C GLU A 212 11.46 -10.79 8.16
N ASN A 213 12.50 -9.98 8.04
CA ASN A 213 12.49 -8.79 7.18
C ASN A 213 12.36 -9.16 5.69
N ASP A 214 13.06 -10.19 5.22
CA ASP A 214 12.90 -10.71 3.85
C ASP A 214 11.48 -11.26 3.60
N GLN A 215 10.91 -11.97 4.58
CA GLN A 215 9.53 -12.43 4.51
C GLN A 215 8.54 -11.25 4.47
N CYS A 216 8.80 -10.19 5.22
CA CYS A 216 8.03 -8.96 5.23
C CYS A 216 8.08 -8.27 3.86
N TYR A 217 9.28 -8.16 3.29
CA TYR A 217 9.53 -7.57 1.97
C TYR A 217 8.74 -8.29 0.88
N LYS A 218 8.86 -9.62 0.81
CA LYS A 218 8.15 -10.46 -0.18
C LYS A 218 6.63 -10.33 -0.04
N GLN A 219 6.11 -10.26 1.18
CA GLN A 219 4.68 -10.06 1.39
C GLN A 219 4.19 -8.71 0.88
N ALA A 220 4.95 -7.63 1.14
CA ALA A 220 4.62 -6.30 0.66
C ALA A 220 4.61 -6.25 -0.90
N GLU A 221 5.60 -6.86 -1.54
CA GLU A 221 5.69 -6.96 -3.01
C GLU A 221 4.50 -7.73 -3.62
N ILE A 222 4.13 -8.87 -3.02
CA ILE A 222 2.96 -9.64 -3.44
C ILE A 222 1.69 -8.80 -3.35
N TYR A 223 1.46 -8.11 -2.22
CA TYR A 223 0.24 -7.30 -2.08
C TYR A 223 0.22 -6.10 -3.02
N SER A 224 1.36 -5.46 -3.26
CA SER A 224 1.46 -4.36 -4.23
C SER A 224 1.08 -4.84 -5.63
N THR A 225 1.61 -5.99 -6.04
CA THR A 225 1.29 -6.63 -7.33
C THR A 225 -0.19 -7.01 -7.44
N VAL A 226 -0.77 -7.56 -6.36
CA VAL A 226 -2.20 -7.91 -6.32
C VAL A 226 -3.09 -6.68 -6.48
N PHE A 227 -2.79 -5.57 -5.79
CA PHE A 227 -3.58 -4.33 -5.92
C PHE A 227 -3.47 -3.73 -7.32
N ALA A 228 -2.27 -3.67 -7.89
CA ALA A 228 -2.08 -3.22 -9.28
C ALA A 228 -2.89 -4.08 -10.25
N GLY A 229 -2.83 -5.41 -10.12
CA GLY A 229 -3.60 -6.33 -10.95
C GLY A 229 -5.13 -6.16 -10.80
N LEU A 230 -5.62 -5.89 -9.59
CA LEU A 230 -7.05 -5.61 -9.36
C LEU A 230 -7.49 -4.28 -10.00
N MET A 231 -6.66 -3.24 -9.95
CA MET A 231 -6.95 -1.97 -10.62
C MET A 231 -7.03 -2.13 -12.15
N ASP A 232 -6.06 -2.82 -12.74
CA ASP A 232 -6.03 -3.09 -14.18
C ASP A 232 -7.23 -3.93 -14.63
N ALA A 233 -7.56 -4.97 -13.86
CA ALA A 233 -8.73 -5.80 -14.11
C ALA A 233 -10.04 -4.99 -14.08
N ARG A 234 -10.16 -3.99 -13.17
CA ARG A 234 -11.31 -3.09 -13.14
C ARG A 234 -11.41 -2.24 -14.41
N GLY A 235 -10.31 -1.68 -14.89
CA GLY A 235 -10.27 -0.94 -16.15
C GLY A 235 -10.81 -1.76 -17.32
N ASN A 236 -10.38 -3.02 -17.42
CA ASN A 236 -10.85 -3.95 -18.44
C ASN A 236 -12.35 -4.30 -18.32
N LEU A 237 -12.87 -4.48 -17.10
CA LEU A 237 -14.29 -4.74 -16.88
C LEU A 237 -15.18 -3.53 -17.24
N VAL A 238 -14.74 -2.30 -16.92
CA VAL A 238 -15.47 -1.07 -17.30
C VAL A 238 -15.55 -0.96 -18.82
N ASN A 239 -14.44 -1.21 -19.51
CA ASN A 239 -14.41 -1.24 -20.98
C ASN A 239 -15.35 -2.31 -21.56
N ASN A 240 -15.35 -3.52 -21.00
CA ASN A 240 -16.25 -4.59 -21.44
C ASN A 240 -17.74 -4.26 -21.22
N SER A 241 -18.06 -3.65 -20.06
CA SER A 241 -19.43 -3.23 -19.75
C SER A 241 -19.92 -2.13 -20.71
N THR A 242 -19.04 -1.17 -21.04
CA THR A 242 -19.31 -0.10 -22.00
C THR A 242 -19.50 -0.66 -23.41
N ASN A 243 -18.62 -1.57 -23.85
CA ASN A 243 -18.75 -2.25 -25.12
C ASN A 243 -20.04 -3.07 -25.22
N THR A 244 -20.45 -3.72 -24.12
CA THR A 244 -21.73 -4.45 -24.06
C THR A 244 -22.92 -3.50 -24.17
N LEU A 245 -22.87 -2.35 -23.51
CA LEU A 245 -23.92 -1.33 -23.59
C LEU A 245 -24.02 -0.74 -25.01
N LEU A 246 -22.87 -0.39 -25.61
CA LEU A 246 -22.81 0.06 -27.01
C LEU A 246 -23.34 -1.00 -27.97
N ARG A 247 -22.94 -2.27 -27.81
CA ARG A 247 -23.47 -3.38 -28.63
C ARG A 247 -24.99 -3.50 -28.51
N LYS A 248 -25.56 -3.33 -27.32
CA LYS A 248 -27.02 -3.33 -27.11
C LYS A 248 -27.69 -2.15 -27.82
N LEU A 249 -27.17 -0.93 -27.65
CA LEU A 249 -27.72 0.26 -28.31
C LEU A 249 -27.61 0.16 -29.85
N THR A 250 -26.48 -0.30 -30.37
CA THR A 250 -26.28 -0.51 -31.80
C THR A 250 -27.24 -1.58 -32.34
N LEU A 251 -27.46 -2.67 -31.60
CA LEU A 251 -28.42 -3.71 -32.01
C LEU A 251 -29.84 -3.15 -32.10
N ILE A 252 -30.24 -2.32 -31.13
CA ILE A 252 -31.52 -1.59 -31.17
C ILE A 252 -31.56 -0.72 -32.44
N ASN A 253 -30.55 0.13 -32.67
CA ASN A 253 -30.51 1.04 -33.81
C ASN A 253 -30.54 0.32 -35.17
N VAL A 254 -29.80 -0.77 -35.34
CA VAL A 254 -29.77 -1.55 -36.59
C VAL A 254 -31.14 -2.13 -36.93
N VAL A 255 -31.95 -2.48 -35.92
CA VAL A 255 -33.32 -2.97 -36.14
C VAL A 255 -34.28 -1.81 -36.43
N PHE A 256 -34.19 -0.72 -35.68
CA PHE A 256 -35.15 0.39 -35.81
C PHE A 256 -34.90 1.32 -37.00
N LEU A 257 -33.65 1.53 -37.44
CA LEU A 257 -33.35 2.46 -38.55
C LEU A 257 -34.01 2.05 -39.89
N PRO A 258 -33.91 0.79 -40.36
CA PRO A 258 -34.59 0.36 -41.59
C PRO A 258 -36.12 0.37 -41.43
N LEU A 259 -36.63 0.01 -40.24
CA LEU A 259 -38.07 0.08 -39.96
C LEU A 259 -38.59 1.52 -40.01
N ASN A 260 -37.85 2.47 -39.45
CA ASN A 260 -38.17 3.89 -39.52
C ASN A 260 -38.16 4.40 -40.96
N LEU A 261 -37.22 3.95 -41.79
CA LEU A 261 -37.19 4.29 -43.22
C LEU A 261 -38.44 3.78 -43.95
N ILE A 262 -38.83 2.52 -43.71
CA ILE A 262 -40.02 1.91 -44.33
C ILE A 262 -41.31 2.59 -43.84
N ALA A 263 -41.41 2.89 -42.54
CA ALA A 263 -42.54 3.66 -42.00
C ALA A 263 -42.60 5.07 -42.57
N GLY A 264 -41.44 5.72 -42.75
CA GLY A 264 -41.33 7.03 -43.37
C GLY A 264 -41.88 7.01 -44.79
N ILE A 265 -41.46 6.05 -45.62
CA ILE A 265 -41.95 5.88 -47.00
C ILE A 265 -43.45 5.51 -47.02
N GLY A 266 -43.87 4.56 -46.19
CA GLY A 266 -45.26 4.10 -46.11
C GLY A 266 -46.24 5.14 -45.52
N GLY A 267 -45.72 6.17 -44.85
CA GLY A 267 -46.47 7.32 -44.36
C GLY A 267 -46.66 8.44 -45.39
N MET A 268 -46.00 8.36 -46.55
CA MET A 268 -46.12 9.36 -47.62
C MET A 268 -47.39 9.14 -48.46
N SER A 269 -47.94 10.22 -49.02
CA SER A 269 -49.16 10.18 -49.84
C SER A 269 -49.01 9.30 -51.10
N GLU A 270 -47.78 9.18 -51.60
CA GLU A 270 -47.38 8.39 -52.75
C GLU A 270 -47.65 6.89 -52.51
N PHE A 271 -47.52 6.42 -51.26
CA PHE A 271 -47.85 5.04 -50.91
C PHE A 271 -49.34 4.74 -51.07
N SER A 272 -50.21 5.65 -50.63
CA SER A 272 -51.67 5.55 -50.83
C SER A 272 -52.05 5.61 -52.31
N MET A 273 -51.30 6.37 -53.12
CA MET A 273 -51.51 6.44 -54.57
C MET A 273 -51.07 5.15 -55.28
N MET A 274 -49.96 4.54 -54.88
CA MET A 274 -49.47 3.26 -55.41
C MET A 274 -50.35 2.08 -55.02
N THR A 275 -50.94 2.12 -53.82
CA THR A 275 -51.85 1.09 -53.31
C THR A 275 -53.32 1.36 -53.60
N ALA A 276 -53.64 2.34 -54.46
CA ALA A 276 -55.01 2.72 -54.85
C ALA A 276 -55.98 1.56 -55.18
N PRO A 277 -55.57 0.44 -55.80
CA PRO A 277 -56.50 -0.70 -56.02
C PRO A 277 -56.81 -1.51 -54.75
N LEU A 278 -56.06 -1.34 -53.67
CA LEU A 278 -56.29 -1.94 -52.36
C LEU A 278 -56.94 -0.91 -51.41
N HIS A 279 -57.98 -1.31 -50.71
CA HIS A 279 -58.52 -0.46 -49.66
C HIS A 279 -57.51 -0.25 -48.51
N TRP A 280 -57.46 0.98 -47.95
CA TRP A 280 -56.53 1.39 -46.90
C TRP A 280 -56.54 0.49 -45.65
N TRP A 281 -57.70 -0.07 -45.29
CA TRP A 281 -57.86 -1.00 -44.14
C TRP A 281 -57.18 -2.35 -44.34
N VAL A 282 -56.74 -2.67 -45.56
CA VAL A 282 -55.92 -3.85 -45.87
C VAL A 282 -54.46 -3.46 -46.07
N ALA A 283 -54.20 -2.34 -46.76
CA ALA A 283 -52.84 -1.89 -47.09
C ALA A 283 -52.00 -1.54 -45.86
N TYR A 284 -52.54 -0.78 -44.89
CA TYR A 284 -51.80 -0.39 -43.68
C TYR A 284 -51.51 -1.58 -42.73
N PRO A 285 -52.47 -2.48 -42.44
CA PRO A 285 -52.16 -3.68 -41.66
C PRO A 285 -51.17 -4.61 -42.35
N ALA A 286 -51.23 -4.75 -43.68
CA ALA A 286 -50.26 -5.53 -44.44
C ALA A 286 -48.84 -4.94 -44.33
N LEU A 287 -48.70 -3.61 -44.42
CA LEU A 287 -47.42 -2.91 -44.21
C LEU A 287 -46.87 -3.14 -42.79
N LEU A 288 -47.71 -3.02 -41.76
CA LEU A 288 -47.32 -3.27 -40.37
C LEU A 288 -46.88 -4.72 -40.14
N LEU A 289 -47.57 -5.69 -40.72
CA LEU A 289 -47.17 -7.10 -40.66
C LEU A 289 -45.84 -7.35 -41.37
N ALA A 290 -45.63 -6.74 -42.53
CA ALA A 290 -44.36 -6.83 -43.26
C ALA A 290 -43.21 -6.22 -42.44
N MET A 291 -43.43 -5.08 -41.79
CA MET A 291 -42.47 -4.44 -40.90
C MET A 291 -42.17 -5.29 -39.66
N LEU A 292 -43.18 -5.85 -39.01
CA LEU A 292 -43.00 -6.76 -37.87
C LEU A 292 -42.23 -8.03 -38.28
N GLY A 293 -42.55 -8.60 -39.44
CA GLY A 293 -41.83 -9.73 -40.02
C GLY A 293 -40.37 -9.41 -40.28
N LEU A 294 -40.09 -8.27 -40.93
CA LEU A 294 -38.72 -7.80 -41.19
C LEU A 294 -37.95 -7.57 -39.89
N GLY A 295 -38.57 -6.92 -38.89
CA GLY A 295 -37.98 -6.72 -37.57
C GLY A 295 -37.64 -8.04 -36.88
N ALA A 296 -38.55 -9.01 -36.91
CA ALA A 296 -38.33 -10.35 -36.35
C ALA A 296 -37.17 -11.09 -37.06
N VAL A 297 -37.09 -11.01 -38.40
CA VAL A 297 -36.00 -11.58 -39.18
C VAL A 297 -34.66 -10.92 -38.85
N MET A 298 -34.62 -9.59 -38.73
CA MET A 298 -33.40 -8.87 -38.34
C MET A 298 -32.94 -9.24 -36.93
N VAL A 299 -33.86 -9.28 -35.95
CA VAL A 299 -33.53 -9.70 -34.58
C VAL A 299 -33.04 -11.14 -34.55
N TRP A 300 -33.67 -12.04 -35.31
CA TRP A 300 -33.25 -13.43 -35.41
C TRP A 300 -31.86 -13.57 -36.05
N GLY A 301 -31.60 -12.86 -37.15
CA GLY A 301 -30.30 -12.84 -37.82
C GLY A 301 -29.19 -12.32 -36.90
N LEU A 302 -29.43 -11.21 -36.21
CA LEU A 302 -28.49 -10.62 -35.25
C LEU A 302 -28.23 -11.56 -34.05
N ARG A 303 -29.27 -12.23 -33.53
CA ARG A 303 -29.11 -13.24 -32.47
C ARG A 303 -28.30 -14.45 -32.94
N LYS A 304 -28.47 -14.89 -34.19
CA LYS A 304 -27.72 -16.01 -34.77
C LYS A 304 -26.24 -15.65 -34.93
N MET A 305 -25.94 -14.46 -35.46
CA MET A 305 -24.57 -13.96 -35.56
C MET A 305 -23.92 -13.80 -34.18
N ALA A 306 -24.66 -13.30 -33.19
CA ALA A 306 -24.16 -13.12 -31.83
C ALA A 306 -23.88 -14.43 -31.07
N ARG A 307 -24.41 -15.57 -31.51
CA ARG A 307 -24.11 -16.90 -30.93
C ARG A 307 -22.98 -17.64 -31.63
N ALA A 308 -22.61 -17.22 -32.84
CA ALA A 308 -21.57 -17.83 -33.65
C ALA A 308 -20.19 -17.19 -33.43
N ALA A 309 -20.14 -16.06 -32.72
CA ALA A 309 -18.94 -15.34 -32.29
C ALA A 309 -18.81 -15.46 -30.77
#